data_AF-A0AAN6N3Z3-F1
#
_entry.id   AF-A0AAN6N3Z3-F1
#
_cell.length_a   1.000
_cell.length_b   1.000
_cell.length_c   1.000
_cell.angle_alpha   90.00
_cell.angle_beta   90.00
_cell.angle_gamma   90.00
#
_symmetry.space_group_name_H-M   'P 1'
#
loop_
_entity.id
_entity.type
_entity.pdbx_description
1 polymer ?
#
loop_
_entity_poly.entity_id
_entity_poly.type
_entity_poly.pdbx_seq_one_letter_code
_entity_poly.pdbx_strand_id
1 'polypeptide(L)'
;MIGCISALAANGWRSSGDSDFSIRLSYQGPDNMLRYNQYSTIFGSWSPPHVIMAAAGAFPGTPLTATTIPYDMGLGYSQTQTELFWIASTNNRISGQNWRDGLPASGASDSIDSFMFTAGSGTRMASLWPSILVLDDNAQFKEVNYTSGIGFAASTLVTASSTPQPQQSSPLLALPRSTGHPGIEENVFYVSGNGALNVLARSASGAIVAAGKAFSMPANTSSLAGFAVAAKNTTDVISYVLWQDPSQGGIWMACLDPTAGGGWQSPTTDPVFADADVPTQLACVNVAVNWDGGSTMMPLLPNFDLSRCYFQAGGAIKEVLYDGTKWVDLGFIPMP
;
A
#
# COMPACT_ATOMS: atom_id res chain seq x y z
N MET A 1 -6.05 10.32 -23.35
CA MET A 1 -5.27 11.23 -22.48
C MET A 1 -6.02 11.37 -21.17
N ILE A 2 -5.44 10.87 -20.08
CA ILE A 2 -5.98 11.07 -18.73
C ILE A 2 -5.66 12.51 -18.33
N GLY A 3 -6.69 13.33 -18.09
CA GLY A 3 -6.54 14.69 -17.57
C GLY A 3 -6.53 14.79 -16.03
N CYS A 4 -6.64 13.66 -15.32
CA CYS A 4 -6.73 13.62 -13.86
C CYS A 4 -5.75 12.60 -13.25
N ILE A 5 -5.11 13.00 -12.17
CA ILE A 5 -4.24 12.18 -11.34
C ILE A 5 -5.04 10.94 -10.85
N SER A 6 -4.66 9.75 -11.31
CA SER A 6 -5.34 8.51 -10.96
C SER A 6 -4.84 8.03 -9.61
N ALA A 7 -5.73 7.77 -8.65
CA ALA A 7 -5.36 7.04 -7.45
C ALA A 7 -4.91 5.63 -7.83
N LEU A 8 -3.83 5.14 -7.20
CA LEU A 8 -3.24 3.83 -7.45
C LEU A 8 -3.15 3.04 -6.15
N ALA A 9 -3.36 1.73 -6.21
CA ALA A 9 -3.07 0.80 -5.13
C ALA A 9 -2.61 -0.54 -5.71
N ALA A 10 -1.59 -1.15 -5.13
CA ALA A 10 -1.04 -2.40 -5.64
C ALA A 10 -0.77 -3.39 -4.50
N ASN A 11 -1.12 -4.65 -4.73
CA ASN A 11 -0.87 -5.74 -3.79
C ASN A 11 -0.41 -6.98 -4.55
N GLY A 12 0.34 -7.86 -3.87
CA GLY A 12 0.93 -9.04 -4.49
C GLY A 12 0.97 -10.23 -3.55
N TRP A 13 0.97 -11.42 -4.14
CA TRP A 13 1.02 -12.68 -3.39
C TRP A 13 1.72 -13.76 -4.18
N ARG A 14 2.23 -14.75 -3.46
CA ARG A 14 2.77 -15.97 -4.07
C ARG A 14 1.73 -17.08 -4.03
N SER A 15 1.68 -17.85 -5.10
CA SER A 15 1.01 -19.15 -5.10
C SER A 15 1.96 -20.17 -4.46
N SER A 16 1.48 -21.37 -4.11
CA SER A 16 2.32 -22.39 -3.46
C SER A 16 3.57 -22.71 -4.30
N GLY A 17 4.73 -22.22 -3.88
CA GLY A 17 6.01 -22.29 -4.57
C GLY A 17 6.66 -20.91 -4.69
N ASP A 18 7.92 -20.76 -4.30
CA ASP A 18 8.56 -19.45 -4.16
C ASP A 18 8.72 -18.67 -5.49
N SER A 19 8.50 -19.31 -6.64
CA SER A 19 8.68 -18.72 -7.97
C SER A 19 7.43 -18.10 -8.58
N ASP A 20 6.23 -18.55 -8.21
CA ASP A 20 5.00 -18.08 -8.83
C ASP A 20 4.34 -16.99 -8.00
N PHE A 21 4.04 -15.88 -8.65
CA PHE A 21 3.40 -14.75 -8.00
C PHE A 21 2.32 -14.13 -8.88
N SER A 22 1.41 -13.45 -8.21
CA SER A 22 0.38 -12.64 -8.83
C SER A 22 0.38 -11.24 -8.23
N ILE A 23 -0.01 -10.27 -9.04
CA ILE A 23 -0.14 -8.87 -8.64
C ILE A 23 -1.50 -8.38 -9.07
N ARG A 24 -2.13 -7.58 -8.22
CA ARG A 24 -3.27 -6.76 -8.61
C ARG A 24 -2.89 -5.29 -8.49
N LEU A 25 -3.12 -4.56 -9.57
CA LEU A 25 -3.03 -3.12 -9.62
C LEU A 25 -4.44 -2.56 -9.76
N SER A 26 -4.87 -1.78 -8.78
CA SER A 26 -6.15 -1.08 -8.78
C SER A 26 -5.93 0.41 -9.01
N TYR A 27 -6.81 1.03 -9.80
CA TYR A 27 -6.68 2.44 -10.16
C TYR A 27 -8.04 3.06 -10.52
N GLN A 28 -8.10 4.40 -10.55
CA GLN A 28 -9.29 5.12 -11.02
C GLN A 28 -9.10 5.60 -12.46
N GLY A 29 -9.96 5.15 -13.37
CA GLY A 29 -9.90 5.56 -14.77
C GLY A 29 -10.44 6.98 -15.03
N PRO A 30 -10.33 7.49 -16.27
CA PRO A 30 -10.74 8.86 -16.63
C PRO A 30 -12.26 9.10 -16.55
N ASP A 31 -13.07 8.03 -16.53
CA ASP A 31 -14.51 8.07 -16.29
C ASP A 31 -14.86 7.98 -14.79
N ASN A 32 -13.87 8.11 -13.91
CA ASN A 32 -13.94 8.01 -12.45
C ASN A 32 -14.33 6.62 -11.91
N MET A 33 -14.43 5.60 -12.78
CA MET A 33 -14.69 4.24 -12.35
C MET A 33 -13.40 3.59 -11.83
N LEU A 34 -13.49 2.90 -10.69
CA LEU A 34 -12.39 2.09 -10.20
C LEU A 34 -12.23 0.85 -11.09
N ARG A 35 -10.99 0.49 -11.35
CA ARG A 35 -10.59 -0.66 -12.17
C ARG A 35 -9.46 -1.42 -11.51
N TYR A 36 -9.25 -2.64 -11.97
CA TYR A 36 -8.01 -3.34 -11.71
C TYR A 36 -7.49 -4.09 -12.94
N ASN A 37 -6.17 -4.28 -13.02
CA ASN A 37 -5.53 -5.29 -13.84
C ASN A 37 -4.90 -6.34 -12.92
N GLN A 38 -4.78 -7.57 -13.43
CA GLN A 38 -4.11 -8.65 -12.72
C GLN A 38 -2.97 -9.21 -13.57
N TYR A 39 -1.81 -9.37 -12.95
CA TYR A 39 -0.67 -10.10 -13.50
C TYR A 39 -0.52 -11.42 -12.77
N SER A 40 -0.09 -12.46 -13.49
CA SER A 40 0.35 -13.72 -12.90
C SER A 40 1.52 -14.26 -13.69
N THR A 41 2.55 -14.76 -13.01
CA THR A 41 3.70 -15.43 -13.64
C THR A 41 3.29 -16.62 -14.49
N ILE A 42 2.18 -17.29 -14.16
CA ILE A 42 1.64 -18.43 -14.92
C ILE A 42 1.25 -18.02 -16.34
N PHE A 43 0.70 -16.82 -16.52
CA PHE A 43 0.30 -16.30 -17.83
C PHE A 43 1.37 -15.40 -18.46
N GLY A 44 2.26 -14.83 -17.65
CA GLY A 44 3.33 -13.93 -18.12
C GLY A 44 2.82 -12.62 -18.73
N SER A 45 1.58 -12.23 -18.45
CA SER A 45 0.95 -11.04 -19.02
C SER A 45 -0.07 -10.41 -18.07
N TRP A 46 -0.28 -9.11 -18.23
CA TRP A 46 -1.38 -8.39 -17.59
C TRP A 46 -2.73 -8.73 -18.23
N SER A 47 -3.77 -8.89 -17.41
CA SER A 47 -5.15 -8.97 -17.88
C SER A 47 -5.59 -7.64 -18.52
N PRO A 48 -6.64 -7.67 -19.36
CA PRO A 48 -7.40 -6.45 -19.67
C PRO A 48 -7.93 -5.79 -18.39
N PRO A 49 -8.27 -4.49 -18.43
CA PRO A 49 -8.80 -3.77 -17.29
C PRO A 49 -10.22 -4.24 -16.93
N HIS A 50 -10.45 -4.53 -15.66
CA HIS A 50 -11.75 -4.93 -15.12
C HIS A 50 -12.40 -3.78 -14.35
N VAL A 51 -13.68 -3.50 -14.60
CA VAL A 51 -14.43 -2.45 -13.86
C VAL A 51 -14.93 -2.99 -12.53
N ILE A 52 -14.71 -2.21 -11.46
CA ILE A 52 -15.17 -2.50 -10.11
C ILE A 52 -16.57 -1.88 -9.92
N MET A 53 -17.62 -2.65 -10.26
CA MET A 53 -19.00 -2.16 -10.22
C MET A 53 -19.47 -1.76 -8.82
N ALA A 54 -18.96 -2.41 -7.77
CA ALA A 54 -19.29 -2.09 -6.38
C ALA A 54 -18.81 -0.69 -5.96
N ALA A 55 -17.84 -0.11 -6.66
CA ALA A 55 -17.29 1.21 -6.36
C ALA A 55 -18.05 2.36 -7.06
N ALA A 56 -19.32 2.17 -7.45
CA ALA A 56 -20.14 3.25 -8.01
C ALA A 56 -20.27 4.48 -7.08
N GLY A 57 -19.94 4.34 -5.78
CA GLY A 57 -19.90 5.44 -4.81
C GLY A 57 -18.55 6.15 -4.65
N ALA A 58 -17.49 5.71 -5.35
CA ALA A 58 -16.17 6.37 -5.32
C ALA A 58 -16.23 7.75 -5.98
N PHE A 59 -15.67 8.78 -5.32
CA PHE A 59 -15.56 10.11 -5.92
C PHE A 59 -14.29 10.24 -6.77
N PRO A 60 -14.24 11.20 -7.72
CA PRO A 60 -13.03 11.50 -8.49
C PRO A 60 -11.83 11.86 -7.59
N GLY A 61 -10.72 11.14 -7.71
CA GLY A 61 -9.54 11.29 -6.86
C GLY A 61 -9.66 10.67 -5.47
N THR A 62 -10.60 9.72 -5.26
CA THR A 62 -10.69 8.98 -3.99
C THR A 62 -9.37 8.27 -3.70
N PRO A 63 -8.84 8.34 -2.46
CA PRO A 63 -7.66 7.58 -2.11
C PRO A 63 -7.96 6.08 -2.18
N LEU A 64 -6.98 5.31 -2.64
CA LEU A 64 -7.05 3.85 -2.70
C LEU A 64 -5.95 3.26 -1.81
N THR A 65 -6.24 2.14 -1.16
CA THR A 65 -5.21 1.28 -0.57
C THR A 65 -5.60 -0.17 -0.75
N ALA A 66 -4.63 -1.06 -0.89
CA ALA A 66 -4.87 -2.47 -1.10
C ALA A 66 -4.00 -3.31 -0.15
N THR A 67 -4.51 -4.47 0.21
CA THR A 67 -3.79 -5.44 1.05
C THR A 67 -4.13 -6.86 0.61
N THR A 68 -3.42 -7.83 1.16
CA THR A 68 -3.63 -9.25 0.87
C THR A 68 -3.63 -10.06 2.16
N ILE A 69 -4.47 -11.09 2.19
CA ILE A 69 -4.78 -11.91 3.35
C ILE A 69 -4.58 -13.38 2.97
N PRO A 70 -3.86 -14.16 3.79
CA PRO A 70 -3.99 -15.61 3.83
C PRO A 70 -5.32 -15.98 4.51
N TYR A 71 -6.40 -16.11 3.75
CA TYR A 71 -7.73 -16.41 4.26
C TYR A 71 -7.88 -17.91 4.55
N ASP A 72 -7.99 -18.30 5.82
CA ASP A 72 -8.30 -19.67 6.21
C ASP A 72 -9.80 -19.97 6.01
N MET A 73 -10.10 -21.00 5.20
CA MET A 73 -11.47 -21.45 4.96
C MET A 73 -11.95 -22.52 5.94
N GLY A 74 -11.15 -22.86 6.96
CA GLY A 74 -11.43 -23.97 7.88
C GLY A 74 -11.25 -25.35 7.22
N LEU A 75 -10.56 -25.41 6.08
CA LEU A 75 -10.32 -26.63 5.30
C LEU A 75 -8.89 -27.18 5.46
N GLY A 76 -8.12 -26.64 6.41
CA GLY A 76 -6.73 -27.02 6.64
C GLY A 76 -5.74 -26.40 5.64
N TYR A 77 -6.18 -25.44 4.81
CA TYR A 77 -5.34 -24.63 3.94
C TYR A 77 -5.89 -23.21 3.83
N SER A 78 -5.00 -22.24 3.59
CA SER A 78 -5.36 -20.85 3.35
C SER A 78 -5.44 -20.56 1.84
N GLN A 79 -6.42 -19.75 1.44
CA GLN A 79 -6.50 -19.16 0.10
C GLN A 79 -6.09 -17.70 0.15
N THR A 80 -5.56 -17.18 -0.96
CA THR A 80 -5.31 -15.75 -1.02
C THR A 80 -6.61 -14.97 -1.18
N GLN A 81 -6.85 -14.01 -0.30
CA GLN A 81 -7.85 -12.96 -0.46
C GLN A 81 -7.15 -11.62 -0.64
N THR A 82 -7.49 -10.90 -1.69
CA THR A 82 -7.01 -9.52 -1.89
C THR A 82 -8.12 -8.56 -1.52
N GLU A 83 -7.78 -7.41 -0.94
CA GLU A 83 -8.73 -6.37 -0.56
C GLU A 83 -8.32 -5.03 -1.13
N LEU A 84 -9.31 -4.27 -1.60
CA LEU A 84 -9.18 -2.88 -2.01
C LEU A 84 -10.09 -2.04 -1.13
N PHE A 85 -9.57 -0.96 -0.57
CA PHE A 85 -10.32 0.02 0.20
C PHE A 85 -10.26 1.39 -0.45
N TRP A 86 -11.35 2.15 -0.31
CA TRP A 86 -11.47 3.53 -0.79
C TRP A 86 -12.37 4.36 0.12
N ILE A 87 -12.39 5.67 -0.09
CA ILE A 87 -13.37 6.57 0.55
C ILE A 87 -14.54 6.80 -0.40
N ALA A 88 -15.73 6.38 0.01
CA ALA A 88 -16.97 6.64 -0.71
C ALA A 88 -17.43 8.09 -0.50
N SER A 89 -18.05 8.65 -1.53
CA SER A 89 -18.62 10.01 -1.53
C SER A 89 -19.70 10.22 -0.47
N THR A 90 -20.36 9.15 -0.05
CA THR A 90 -21.39 9.20 0.98
C THR A 90 -20.74 9.30 2.36
N ASN A 91 -20.75 10.49 2.97
CA ASN A 91 -20.28 10.76 4.33
C ASN A 91 -18.82 10.36 4.63
N ASN A 92 -17.92 10.43 3.63
CA ASN A 92 -16.51 10.01 3.76
C ASN A 92 -16.37 8.59 4.33
N ARG A 93 -17.29 7.69 3.95
CA ARG A 93 -17.32 6.33 4.44
C ARG A 93 -16.15 5.52 3.87
N ILE A 94 -15.51 4.72 4.72
CA ILE A 94 -14.55 3.70 4.28
C ILE A 94 -15.34 2.52 3.71
N SER A 95 -15.07 2.19 2.45
CA SER A 95 -15.69 1.07 1.74
C SER A 95 -14.64 0.13 1.16
N GLY A 96 -15.04 -1.10 0.85
CA GLY A 96 -14.10 -2.10 0.39
C GLY A 96 -14.68 -3.14 -0.56
N GLN A 97 -13.78 -3.79 -1.29
CA GLN A 97 -14.08 -4.94 -2.09
C GLN A 97 -12.99 -5.99 -1.91
N ASN A 98 -13.38 -7.26 -1.84
CA ASN A 98 -12.45 -8.37 -1.78
C ASN A 98 -12.64 -9.35 -2.96
N TRP A 99 -11.58 -10.09 -3.23
CA TRP A 99 -11.56 -11.19 -4.18
C TRP A 99 -10.80 -12.36 -3.59
N ARG A 100 -11.29 -13.57 -3.85
CA ARG A 100 -10.62 -14.82 -3.50
C ARG A 100 -10.43 -15.67 -4.73
N ASP A 101 -9.41 -16.52 -4.70
CA ASP A 101 -9.21 -17.54 -5.72
C ASP A 101 -10.45 -18.44 -5.83
N GLY A 102 -10.93 -18.66 -7.07
CA GLY A 102 -12.14 -19.44 -7.33
C GLY A 102 -13.47 -18.69 -7.19
N LEU A 103 -13.46 -17.41 -6.78
CA LEU A 103 -14.64 -16.52 -6.86
C LEU A 103 -14.69 -15.77 -8.20
N PRO A 104 -15.85 -15.20 -8.58
CA PRO A 104 -15.96 -14.40 -9.80
C PRO A 104 -14.93 -13.28 -9.85
N ALA A 105 -14.41 -13.00 -11.05
CA ALA A 105 -13.50 -11.88 -11.27
C ALA A 105 -14.09 -10.53 -10.79
N SER A 106 -15.41 -10.40 -10.77
CA SER A 106 -16.08 -9.21 -10.22
C SER A 106 -15.85 -8.98 -8.73
N GLY A 107 -15.37 -9.98 -7.97
CA GLY A 107 -15.22 -9.89 -6.51
C GLY A 107 -16.54 -9.82 -5.76
N ALA A 108 -16.47 -9.46 -4.48
CA ALA A 108 -17.61 -9.23 -3.60
C ALA A 108 -17.37 -8.02 -2.68
N SER A 109 -18.44 -7.33 -2.27
CA SER A 109 -18.34 -6.27 -1.26
C SER A 109 -17.66 -6.76 0.00
N ASP A 110 -16.83 -5.91 0.59
CA ASP A 110 -16.09 -6.27 1.78
C ASP A 110 -16.96 -6.15 3.05
N SER A 111 -16.63 -6.95 4.08
CA SER A 111 -17.34 -6.91 5.36
C SER A 111 -17.24 -5.56 6.08
N ILE A 112 -16.23 -4.72 5.76
CA ILE A 112 -16.12 -3.34 6.27
C ILE A 112 -17.36 -2.49 5.93
N ASP A 113 -18.06 -2.82 4.84
CA ASP A 113 -19.31 -2.17 4.42
C ASP A 113 -20.50 -2.50 5.35
N SER A 114 -20.28 -3.22 6.46
CA SER A 114 -21.29 -3.39 7.52
C SER A 114 -21.12 -2.43 8.71
N PHE A 115 -19.98 -1.75 8.83
CA PHE A 115 -19.59 -1.05 10.06
C PHE A 115 -19.63 0.49 10.00
N MET A 116 -19.99 1.07 8.84
CA MET A 116 -20.20 2.52 8.66
C MET A 116 -19.03 3.42 9.13
N PHE A 117 -17.78 2.94 9.09
CA PHE A 117 -16.63 3.76 9.47
C PHE A 117 -16.44 4.93 8.51
N THR A 118 -16.02 6.07 9.06
CA THR A 118 -15.75 7.30 8.30
C THR A 118 -14.32 7.77 8.51
N ALA A 119 -13.80 8.49 7.53
CA ALA A 119 -12.51 9.15 7.59
C ALA A 119 -12.64 10.68 7.49
N GLY A 120 -11.56 11.38 7.82
CA GLY A 120 -11.49 12.83 7.66
C GLY A 120 -11.54 13.27 6.20
N SER A 121 -11.98 14.49 5.96
CA SER A 121 -12.01 15.10 4.65
C SER A 121 -10.58 15.26 4.10
N GLY A 122 -10.39 14.82 2.85
CA GLY A 122 -9.09 14.88 2.17
C GLY A 122 -8.04 13.92 2.73
N THR A 123 -8.44 12.92 3.52
CA THR A 123 -7.52 11.91 4.05
C THR A 123 -6.81 11.13 2.95
N ARG A 124 -5.68 10.51 3.29
CA ARG A 124 -5.06 9.44 2.51
C ARG A 124 -5.20 8.13 3.27
N MET A 125 -5.02 7.02 2.57
CA MET A 125 -5.19 5.69 3.14
C MET A 125 -3.89 4.91 3.04
N ALA A 126 -3.62 4.09 4.04
CA ALA A 126 -2.64 3.01 3.97
C ALA A 126 -3.27 1.76 4.56
N SER A 127 -2.86 0.59 4.08
CA SER A 127 -3.28 -0.68 4.64
C SER A 127 -2.15 -1.68 4.60
N LEU A 128 -2.03 -2.40 5.69
CA LEU A 128 -1.25 -3.61 5.79
C LEU A 128 -2.04 -4.52 6.72
N TRP A 129 -2.50 -5.65 6.19
CA TRP A 129 -3.48 -6.47 6.90
C TRP A 129 -2.98 -6.85 8.30
N PRO A 130 -3.83 -6.79 9.34
CA PRO A 130 -5.26 -6.46 9.33
C PRO A 130 -5.61 -4.98 9.58
N SER A 131 -4.69 -4.04 9.37
CA SER A 131 -4.89 -2.61 9.63
C SER A 131 -5.21 -1.80 8.38
N ILE A 132 -6.13 -0.85 8.54
CA ILE A 132 -6.42 0.24 7.60
C ILE A 132 -6.23 1.55 8.37
N LEU A 133 -5.35 2.39 7.89
CA LEU A 133 -5.01 3.67 8.50
C LEU A 133 -5.56 4.82 7.67
N VAL A 134 -6.21 5.74 8.36
CA VAL A 134 -6.66 7.02 7.81
C VAL A 134 -6.36 8.13 8.81
N LEU A 135 -6.44 9.38 8.36
CA LEU A 135 -6.52 10.55 9.22
C LEU A 135 -7.97 11.01 9.41
N ASP A 136 -8.29 11.52 10.60
CA ASP A 136 -9.51 12.29 10.87
C ASP A 136 -9.36 13.77 10.47
N ASP A 137 -10.40 14.57 10.72
CA ASP A 137 -10.43 16.01 10.38
C ASP A 137 -9.46 16.86 11.22
N ASN A 138 -8.91 16.30 12.31
CA ASN A 138 -7.94 16.96 13.18
C ASN A 138 -6.50 16.49 12.89
N ALA A 139 -6.27 15.81 11.76
CA ALA A 139 -5.03 15.14 11.42
C ALA A 139 -4.56 14.17 12.51
N GLN A 140 -5.48 13.44 13.15
CA GLN A 140 -5.15 12.34 14.05
C GLN A 140 -5.29 11.01 13.33
N PHE A 141 -4.41 10.07 13.65
CA PHE A 141 -4.49 8.72 13.13
C PHE A 141 -5.73 8.01 13.65
N LYS A 142 -6.50 7.46 12.73
CA LYS A 142 -7.63 6.58 12.98
C LYS A 142 -7.32 5.24 12.30
N GLU A 143 -7.39 4.17 13.08
CA GLU A 143 -7.18 2.81 12.63
C GLU A 143 -8.52 2.09 12.56
N VAL A 144 -8.75 1.36 11.47
CA VAL A 144 -9.77 0.33 11.38
C VAL A 144 -9.05 -1.00 11.26
N ASN A 145 -9.21 -1.87 12.27
CA ASN A 145 -8.52 -3.15 12.34
C ASN A 145 -9.52 -4.30 12.30
N TYR A 146 -9.16 -5.39 11.62
CA TYR A 146 -9.93 -6.62 11.63
C TYR A 146 -9.44 -7.58 12.72
N THR A 147 -10.37 -8.15 13.49
CA THR A 147 -10.08 -9.22 14.45
C THR A 147 -10.92 -10.46 14.13
N SER A 148 -10.28 -11.62 13.98
CA SER A 148 -10.97 -12.89 13.71
C SER A 148 -12.05 -13.19 14.75
N GLY A 149 -13.24 -13.60 14.28
CA GLY A 149 -14.41 -13.88 15.12
C GLY A 149 -15.14 -12.65 15.67
N ILE A 150 -14.56 -11.45 15.59
CA ILE A 150 -15.18 -10.19 16.03
C ILE A 150 -15.60 -9.32 14.84
N GLY A 151 -14.77 -9.28 13.79
CA GLY A 151 -14.94 -8.38 12.64
C GLY A 151 -14.11 -7.10 12.78
N PHE A 152 -14.51 -6.05 12.07
CA PHE A 152 -13.80 -4.78 12.11
C PHE A 152 -14.15 -3.96 13.35
N ALA A 153 -13.15 -3.29 13.90
CA ALA A 153 -13.30 -2.27 14.93
C ALA A 153 -12.50 -1.03 14.55
N ALA A 154 -12.93 0.14 15.04
CA ALA A 154 -12.18 1.38 14.88
C ALA A 154 -11.54 1.79 16.20
N SER A 155 -10.32 2.30 16.13
CA SER A 155 -9.61 2.88 17.26
C SER A 155 -8.86 4.16 16.82
N THR A 156 -8.51 4.99 17.78
CA THR A 156 -7.60 6.13 17.56
C THR A 156 -6.21 5.69 17.96
N LEU A 157 -5.23 5.86 17.07
CA LEU A 157 -3.85 5.55 17.40
C LEU A 157 -3.29 6.70 18.25
N VAL A 158 -3.12 6.45 19.55
CA VAL A 158 -2.63 7.44 20.50
C VAL A 158 -1.11 7.55 20.40
N THR A 159 -0.62 8.67 19.88
CA THR A 159 0.81 8.99 19.84
C THR A 159 1.23 9.79 21.07
N ALA A 160 2.48 9.64 21.52
CA ALA A 160 3.04 10.50 22.56
C ALA A 160 3.02 11.98 22.12
N SER A 161 2.90 12.92 23.06
CA SER A 161 2.86 14.37 22.76
C SER A 161 4.10 14.91 22.05
N SER A 162 5.25 14.22 22.18
CA SER A 162 6.50 14.53 21.47
C SER A 162 6.53 14.03 20.03
N THR A 163 5.56 13.20 19.62
CA THR A 163 5.48 12.65 18.26
C THR A 163 4.97 13.74 17.32
N PRO A 164 5.73 14.10 16.26
CA PRO A 164 5.26 15.07 15.28
C PRO A 164 3.92 14.63 14.69
N GLN A 165 2.91 15.50 14.73
CA GLN A 165 1.61 15.19 14.16
C GLN A 165 1.68 15.21 12.63
N PRO A 166 0.91 14.34 11.94
CA PRO A 166 0.80 14.40 10.49
C PRO A 166 0.21 15.74 10.06
N GLN A 167 0.57 16.20 8.87
CA GLN A 167 -0.15 17.31 8.25
C GLN A 167 -1.56 16.88 7.80
N GLN A 168 -2.47 17.83 7.63
CA GLN A 168 -3.75 17.51 6.98
C GLN A 168 -3.48 16.93 5.59
N SER A 169 -4.20 15.87 5.23
CA SER A 169 -3.99 15.15 3.96
C SER A 169 -2.56 14.57 3.79
N SER A 170 -1.86 14.30 4.90
CA SER A 170 -0.56 13.64 4.85
C SER A 170 -0.65 12.32 4.07
N PRO A 171 0.26 12.07 3.11
CA PRO A 171 0.34 10.75 2.51
C PRO A 171 0.74 9.73 3.58
N LEU A 172 0.11 8.56 3.52
CA LEU A 172 0.32 7.46 4.45
C LEU A 172 0.90 6.27 3.70
N LEU A 173 1.77 5.52 4.36
CA LEU A 173 2.28 4.24 3.89
C LEU A 173 2.45 3.31 5.09
N ALA A 174 2.07 2.06 4.94
CA ALA A 174 2.27 1.01 5.93
C ALA A 174 3.14 -0.09 5.33
N LEU A 175 4.26 -0.41 5.97
CA LEU A 175 5.13 -1.52 5.58
C LEU A 175 5.39 -2.43 6.78
N PRO A 176 5.60 -3.74 6.55
CA PRO A 176 5.95 -4.66 7.63
C PRO A 176 7.27 -4.27 8.28
N ARG A 177 7.45 -4.65 9.55
CA ARG A 177 8.70 -4.43 10.31
C ARG A 177 9.60 -5.66 10.42
N SER A 178 9.00 -6.83 10.27
CA SER A 178 9.69 -8.12 10.29
C SER A 178 9.18 -8.97 9.15
N THR A 179 9.96 -9.98 8.78
CA THR A 179 9.59 -10.90 7.69
C THR A 179 8.27 -11.63 7.94
N GLY A 180 7.93 -11.86 9.20
CA GLY A 180 6.74 -12.60 9.61
C GLY A 180 5.53 -11.74 9.96
N HIS A 181 5.66 -10.42 10.08
CA HIS A 181 4.55 -9.48 10.34
C HIS A 181 3.51 -10.02 11.36
N PRO A 182 3.88 -10.29 12.62
CA PRO A 182 2.94 -10.83 13.61
C PRO A 182 1.87 -9.79 13.99
N GLY A 183 0.62 -10.22 14.10
CA GLY A 183 -0.48 -9.37 14.53
C GLY A 183 -0.67 -8.15 13.64
N ILE A 184 -0.51 -6.94 14.20
CA ILE A 184 -0.57 -5.64 13.50
C ILE A 184 0.78 -4.91 13.51
N GLU A 185 1.89 -5.65 13.46
CA GLU A 185 3.24 -5.08 13.51
C GLU A 185 3.65 -4.33 12.22
N GLU A 186 3.68 -3.01 12.23
CA GLU A 186 4.01 -2.24 11.02
C GLU A 186 4.83 -0.99 11.29
N ASN A 187 5.53 -0.52 10.27
CA ASN A 187 6.05 0.84 10.19
C ASN A 187 5.02 1.69 9.45
N VAL A 188 4.50 2.72 10.14
CA VAL A 188 3.62 3.73 9.56
C VAL A 188 4.46 4.94 9.17
N PHE A 189 4.49 5.26 7.88
CA PHE A 189 5.19 6.40 7.33
C PHE A 189 4.19 7.51 7.01
N TYR A 190 4.57 8.75 7.35
CA TYR A 190 3.75 9.92 7.12
C TYR A 190 4.58 11.19 7.06
N VAL A 191 4.04 12.24 6.45
CA VAL A 191 4.63 13.58 6.43
C VAL A 191 4.02 14.43 7.54
N SER A 192 4.85 14.99 8.42
CA SER A 192 4.41 15.90 9.49
C SER A 192 4.22 17.33 9.00
N GLY A 193 3.53 18.16 9.79
CA GLY A 193 3.29 19.59 9.47
C GLY A 193 4.54 20.45 9.27
N ASN A 194 5.71 19.98 9.69
CA ASN A 194 7.01 20.63 9.41
C ASN A 194 7.70 20.12 8.14
N GLY A 195 7.02 19.32 7.31
CA GLY A 195 7.55 18.79 6.05
C GLY A 195 8.61 17.70 6.25
N ALA A 196 8.55 16.90 7.31
CA ALA A 196 9.46 15.78 7.51
C ALA A 196 8.75 14.45 7.30
N LEU A 197 9.45 13.47 6.72
CA LEU A 197 9.02 12.06 6.77
C LEU A 197 9.28 11.55 8.18
N ASN A 198 8.25 10.96 8.78
CA ASN A 198 8.32 10.32 10.09
C ASN A 198 7.88 8.88 9.97
N VAL A 199 8.34 8.09 10.94
CA VAL A 199 8.01 6.67 11.06
C VAL A 199 7.48 6.41 12.46
N LEU A 200 6.33 5.74 12.55
CA LEU A 200 5.87 5.09 13.78
C LEU A 200 6.10 3.59 13.64
N ALA A 201 6.96 3.03 14.46
CA ALA A 201 7.15 1.60 14.57
C ALA A 201 6.15 1.02 15.56
N ARG A 202 5.31 0.09 15.11
CA ARG A 202 4.31 -0.61 15.92
C ARG A 202 4.75 -2.04 16.21
N SER A 203 4.40 -2.55 17.37
CA SER A 203 4.59 -3.97 17.73
C SER A 203 3.40 -4.82 17.27
N ALA A 204 3.48 -6.14 17.45
CA ALA A 204 2.40 -7.06 17.12
C ALA A 204 1.05 -6.74 17.79
N SER A 205 1.07 -6.10 18.97
CA SER A 205 -0.14 -5.63 19.67
C SER A 205 -0.62 -4.25 19.23
N GLY A 206 0.07 -3.61 18.28
CA GLY A 206 -0.22 -2.27 17.78
C GLY A 206 0.36 -1.14 18.62
N ALA A 207 1.00 -1.44 19.76
CA ALA A 207 1.65 -0.43 20.59
C ALA A 207 2.83 0.21 19.83
N ILE A 208 2.94 1.53 19.91
CA ILE A 208 4.06 2.30 19.35
C ILE A 208 5.31 1.99 20.18
N VAL A 209 6.31 1.39 19.55
CA VAL A 209 7.58 1.01 20.20
C VAL A 209 8.74 1.93 19.82
N ALA A 210 8.62 2.65 18.70
CA ALA A 210 9.51 3.74 18.36
C ALA A 210 8.78 4.76 17.47
N ALA A 211 9.19 6.02 17.58
CA ALA A 211 8.72 7.08 16.71
C ALA A 211 9.90 8.01 16.41
N GLY A 212 10.04 8.46 15.17
CA GLY A 212 11.15 9.33 14.82
C GLY A 212 11.04 9.95 13.45
N LYS A 213 11.81 11.03 13.26
CA LYS A 213 12.05 11.65 11.97
C LYS A 213 13.03 10.79 11.17
N ALA A 214 12.66 10.48 9.93
CA ALA A 214 13.56 9.89 8.95
C ALA A 214 14.42 10.99 8.30
N PHE A 215 13.81 11.83 7.47
CA PHE A 215 14.47 12.94 6.78
C PHE A 215 13.47 14.05 6.43
N SER A 216 13.97 15.19 5.95
CA SER A 216 13.12 16.28 5.47
C SER A 216 12.59 15.96 4.07
N MET A 217 11.33 16.28 3.81
CA MET A 217 10.65 16.05 2.53
C MET A 217 10.45 17.39 1.80
N PRO A 218 10.34 17.37 0.46
CA PRO A 218 9.90 18.52 -0.30
C PRO A 218 8.52 19.00 0.16
N ALA A 219 8.32 20.31 0.15
CA ALA A 219 7.00 20.90 0.37
C ALA A 219 6.01 20.33 -0.67
N ASN A 220 4.77 20.08 -0.25
CA ASN A 220 3.70 19.51 -1.09
C ASN A 220 3.92 18.05 -1.55
N THR A 221 4.73 17.26 -0.84
CA THR A 221 4.74 15.80 -1.04
C THR A 221 3.32 15.25 -0.86
N SER A 222 2.73 14.75 -1.96
CA SER A 222 1.31 14.42 -2.04
C SER A 222 1.01 12.91 -2.04
N SER A 223 2.04 12.09 -2.26
CA SER A 223 1.95 10.63 -2.36
C SER A 223 3.20 9.98 -1.76
N LEU A 224 3.00 8.85 -1.08
CA LEU A 224 4.04 7.94 -0.64
C LEU A 224 3.68 6.56 -1.18
N ALA A 225 4.68 5.83 -1.64
CA ALA A 225 4.58 4.40 -1.90
C ALA A 225 5.82 3.71 -1.38
N GLY A 226 5.74 2.40 -1.20
CA GLY A 226 6.90 1.65 -0.77
C GLY A 226 6.65 0.17 -0.77
N PHE A 227 7.74 -0.56 -0.64
CA PHE A 227 7.72 -2.01 -0.51
C PHE A 227 8.78 -2.42 0.50
N ALA A 228 8.67 -3.65 1.00
CA ALA A 228 9.64 -4.25 1.89
C ALA A 228 10.10 -5.60 1.33
N VAL A 229 11.36 -5.93 1.57
CA VAL A 229 11.94 -7.24 1.26
C VAL A 229 12.63 -7.79 2.51
N ALA A 230 12.70 -9.11 2.64
CA ALA A 230 13.45 -9.69 3.75
C ALA A 230 14.94 -9.42 3.58
N ALA A 231 15.60 -9.04 4.68
CA ALA A 231 17.05 -9.08 4.72
C ALA A 231 17.53 -10.54 4.70
N LYS A 232 18.61 -10.79 3.97
CA LYS A 232 19.10 -12.16 3.74
C LYS A 232 19.53 -12.79 5.06
N ASN A 233 18.98 -13.96 5.37
CA ASN A 233 19.28 -14.77 6.57
C ASN A 233 18.97 -14.07 7.90
N THR A 234 18.06 -13.09 7.94
CA THR A 234 17.59 -12.48 9.19
C THR A 234 16.05 -12.39 9.21
N THR A 235 15.49 -11.95 10.33
CA THR A 235 14.05 -11.61 10.45
C THR A 235 13.77 -10.14 10.14
N ASP A 236 14.81 -9.38 9.81
CA ASP A 236 14.71 -7.96 9.51
C ASP A 236 14.21 -7.74 8.08
N VAL A 237 13.69 -6.55 7.84
CA VAL A 237 13.20 -6.13 6.54
C VAL A 237 13.93 -4.88 6.08
N ILE A 238 14.16 -4.80 4.78
CA ILE A 238 14.67 -3.61 4.12
C ILE A 238 13.45 -2.88 3.56
N SER A 239 13.22 -1.64 3.99
CA SER A 239 12.08 -0.83 3.55
C SER A 239 12.50 0.21 2.54
N TYR A 240 11.82 0.25 1.41
CA TYR A 240 11.99 1.28 0.37
C TYR A 240 10.79 2.20 0.41
N VAL A 241 11.04 3.50 0.50
CA VAL A 241 10.01 4.54 0.48
C VAL A 241 10.26 5.44 -0.71
N LEU A 242 9.23 5.64 -1.53
CA LEU A 242 9.21 6.44 -2.74
C LEU A 242 8.24 7.60 -2.60
N TRP A 243 8.61 8.75 -3.18
CA TRP A 243 7.79 9.94 -3.27
C TRP A 243 8.10 10.72 -4.54
N GLN A 244 7.20 11.61 -4.95
CA GLN A 244 7.50 12.58 -5.99
C GLN A 244 8.10 13.84 -5.36
N ASP A 245 9.20 14.35 -5.92
CA ASP A 245 9.71 15.70 -5.63
C ASP A 245 9.34 16.63 -6.78
N PRO A 246 8.31 17.48 -6.64
CA PRO A 246 7.92 18.40 -7.70
C PRO A 246 8.97 19.49 -7.99
N SER A 247 9.87 19.78 -7.03
CA SER A 247 10.87 20.83 -7.16
C SER A 247 12.13 20.38 -7.90
N GLN A 248 12.48 19.11 -7.78
CA GLN A 248 13.63 18.50 -8.45
C GLN A 248 13.23 17.67 -9.68
N GLY A 249 11.94 17.39 -9.84
CA GLY A 249 11.41 16.51 -10.87
C GLY A 249 11.59 15.03 -10.51
N GLY A 250 10.71 14.20 -11.07
CA GLY A 250 10.80 12.74 -10.95
C GLY A 250 10.39 12.17 -9.59
N ILE A 251 10.59 10.86 -9.49
CA ILE A 251 10.32 10.07 -8.28
C ILE A 251 11.64 9.81 -7.58
N TRP A 252 11.64 10.06 -6.27
CA TRP A 252 12.75 9.88 -5.37
C TRP A 252 12.48 8.71 -4.45
N MET A 253 13.56 8.09 -3.96
CA MET A 253 13.48 6.96 -3.04
C MET A 253 14.50 7.10 -1.91
N ALA A 254 14.19 6.50 -0.77
CA ALA A 254 15.13 6.24 0.29
C ALA A 254 14.93 4.81 0.80
N CYS A 255 16.01 4.22 1.29
CA CYS A 255 16.02 2.86 1.81
C CYS A 255 16.41 2.88 3.29
N LEU A 256 15.65 2.17 4.12
CA LEU A 256 16.02 1.80 5.48
C LEU A 256 16.52 0.37 5.46
N ASP A 257 17.83 0.19 5.64
CA ASP A 257 18.46 -1.12 5.71
C ASP A 257 19.03 -1.35 7.12
N PRO A 258 18.35 -2.16 7.95
CA PRO A 258 18.81 -2.44 9.32
C PRO A 258 20.15 -3.19 9.34
N THR A 259 20.52 -3.89 8.25
CA THR A 259 21.75 -4.68 8.17
C THR A 259 22.96 -3.84 7.74
N ALA A 260 22.74 -2.70 7.06
CA ALA A 260 23.78 -1.79 6.59
C ALA A 260 24.05 -0.62 7.56
N GLY A 261 24.11 -0.91 8.87
CA GLY A 261 24.39 0.09 9.90
C GLY A 261 23.15 0.79 10.49
N GLY A 262 21.94 0.30 10.18
CA GLY A 262 20.72 0.67 10.91
C GLY A 262 20.11 2.02 10.55
N GLY A 263 20.60 2.69 9.50
CA GLY A 263 20.23 4.06 9.14
C GLY A 263 19.49 4.18 7.81
N TRP A 264 18.84 5.32 7.63
CA TRP A 264 18.32 5.74 6.33
C TRP A 264 19.47 6.05 5.38
N GLN A 265 19.43 5.45 4.20
CA GLN A 265 20.27 5.86 3.09
C GLN A 265 19.82 7.22 2.56
N SER A 266 20.76 7.97 1.98
CA SER A 266 20.45 9.25 1.36
C SER A 266 19.42 9.09 0.23
N PRO A 267 18.46 10.02 0.09
CA PRO A 267 17.54 10.03 -1.04
C PRO A 267 18.26 9.97 -2.39
N THR A 268 17.75 9.14 -3.30
CA THR A 268 18.24 9.01 -4.67
C THR A 268 17.09 8.95 -5.67
N THR A 269 17.38 9.08 -6.96
CA THR A 269 16.43 8.91 -8.07
C THR A 269 17.09 8.07 -9.16
N ASP A 270 16.28 7.59 -10.11
CA ASP A 270 16.70 6.73 -11.22
C ASP A 270 16.11 7.26 -12.54
N PRO A 271 16.84 7.20 -13.67
CA PRO A 271 16.33 7.61 -14.99
C PRO A 271 14.99 6.99 -15.40
N VAL A 272 14.61 5.80 -14.91
CA VAL A 272 13.30 5.22 -15.25
C VAL A 272 12.11 6.10 -14.84
N PHE A 273 12.32 7.01 -13.89
CA PHE A 273 11.32 7.92 -13.32
C PHE A 273 11.26 9.29 -14.01
N ALA A 274 12.10 9.56 -15.01
CA ALA A 274 12.25 10.89 -15.61
C ALA A 274 10.95 11.45 -16.22
N ASP A 275 10.10 10.59 -16.77
CA ASP A 275 8.87 10.97 -17.48
C ASP A 275 7.61 10.90 -16.59
N ALA A 276 7.77 10.81 -15.27
CA ALA A 276 6.63 10.80 -14.36
C ALA A 276 5.82 12.10 -14.48
N ASP A 277 4.50 11.97 -14.63
CA ASP A 277 3.58 13.12 -14.69
C ASP A 277 3.68 13.95 -13.40
N VAL A 278 3.54 15.27 -13.45
CA VAL A 278 3.60 16.13 -12.25
C VAL A 278 2.26 16.84 -12.06
N PRO A 279 1.51 16.55 -10.98
CA PRO A 279 1.77 15.51 -9.98
C PRO A 279 1.41 14.09 -10.47
N THR A 280 1.98 13.05 -9.84
CA THR A 280 1.62 11.63 -10.06
C THR A 280 1.28 10.95 -8.74
N GLN A 281 0.43 9.92 -8.78
CA GLN A 281 0.29 8.98 -7.65
C GLN A 281 1.28 7.85 -7.81
N LEU A 282 1.67 7.29 -6.67
CA LEU A 282 2.58 6.17 -6.58
C LEU A 282 1.87 5.01 -5.89
N ALA A 283 2.09 3.81 -6.39
CA ALA A 283 1.77 2.59 -5.66
C ALA A 283 2.92 1.61 -5.85
N CYS A 284 3.30 0.90 -4.79
CA CYS A 284 4.22 -0.22 -4.88
C CYS A 284 3.51 -1.45 -4.35
N VAL A 285 3.91 -2.61 -4.83
CA VAL A 285 3.32 -3.88 -4.42
C VAL A 285 3.62 -4.11 -2.94
N ASN A 286 2.55 -4.15 -2.13
CA ASN A 286 2.61 -4.68 -0.78
C ASN A 286 2.34 -6.19 -0.82
N VAL A 287 3.25 -6.99 -0.29
CA VAL A 287 3.18 -8.46 -0.36
C VAL A 287 2.37 -8.98 0.83
N ALA A 288 1.53 -9.99 0.60
CA ALA A 288 0.83 -10.70 1.66
C ALA A 288 1.81 -11.19 2.73
N VAL A 289 1.60 -10.77 3.98
CA VAL A 289 2.40 -11.19 5.13
C VAL A 289 1.47 -11.60 6.28
N ASN A 290 1.51 -12.90 6.58
CA ASN A 290 0.91 -13.57 7.75
C ASN A 290 -0.59 -13.35 8.08
N TRP A 291 -1.16 -14.36 8.75
CA TRP A 291 -2.48 -14.34 9.36
C TRP A 291 -2.38 -15.06 10.72
N ASP A 292 -2.72 -14.37 11.80
CA ASP A 292 -2.65 -14.86 13.19
C ASP A 292 -3.76 -15.88 13.54
N GLY A 293 -4.11 -16.76 12.59
CA GLY A 293 -5.20 -17.72 12.78
C GLY A 293 -5.23 -18.87 11.78
N GLY A 294 -4.22 -19.02 10.93
CA GLY A 294 -4.12 -20.07 9.92
C GLY A 294 -2.79 -20.82 10.03
N SER A 295 -2.75 -22.04 9.53
CA SER A 295 -1.57 -22.92 9.60
C SER A 295 -0.43 -22.54 8.65
N THR A 296 -0.60 -21.54 7.78
CA THR A 296 0.37 -21.22 6.71
C THR A 296 0.91 -19.80 6.83
N MET A 297 2.14 -19.68 7.31
CA MET A 297 2.91 -18.43 7.31
C MET A 297 3.43 -18.16 5.90
N MET A 298 3.12 -16.97 5.35
CA MET A 298 3.72 -16.46 4.12
C MET A 298 4.68 -15.32 4.48
N PRO A 299 5.95 -15.63 4.81
CA PRO A 299 6.91 -14.60 5.16
C PRO A 299 7.36 -13.82 3.93
N LEU A 300 7.84 -12.59 4.14
CA LEU A 300 8.60 -11.89 3.11
C LEU A 300 9.83 -12.72 2.72
N LEU A 301 10.14 -12.74 1.43
CA LEU A 301 11.32 -13.40 0.89
C LEU A 301 12.43 -12.39 0.62
N PRO A 302 13.72 -12.81 0.66
CA PRO A 302 14.85 -11.98 0.24
C PRO A 302 14.97 -11.99 -1.29
N ASN A 303 13.87 -11.66 -1.97
CA ASN A 303 13.71 -11.64 -3.42
C ASN A 303 12.97 -10.36 -3.82
N PHE A 304 13.33 -9.81 -4.97
CA PHE A 304 12.88 -8.50 -5.45
C PHE A 304 11.91 -8.58 -6.64
N ASP A 305 11.53 -9.77 -7.10
CA ASP A 305 10.56 -9.94 -8.21
C ASP A 305 9.19 -9.24 -8.01
N LEU A 306 8.77 -9.05 -6.77
CA LEU A 306 7.59 -8.30 -6.33
C LEU A 306 7.91 -6.85 -5.92
N SER A 307 9.14 -6.37 -6.01
CA SER A 307 9.55 -4.99 -5.75
C SER A 307 9.17 -4.06 -6.92
N ARG A 308 7.89 -4.08 -7.27
CA ARG A 308 7.32 -3.36 -8.41
C ARG A 308 6.56 -2.12 -7.94
N CYS A 309 6.71 -1.04 -8.68
CA CYS A 309 6.02 0.21 -8.44
C CYS A 309 5.38 0.75 -9.71
N TYR A 310 4.35 1.56 -9.53
CA TYR A 310 3.47 2.08 -10.56
C TYR A 310 3.29 3.57 -10.39
N PHE A 311 3.30 4.29 -11.51
CA PHE A 311 3.06 5.72 -11.55
C PHE A 311 2.52 6.14 -12.92
N GLN A 312 1.94 7.33 -13.00
CA GLN A 312 1.51 7.89 -14.28
C GLN A 312 2.67 8.57 -15.02
N ALA A 313 2.77 8.29 -16.32
CA ALA A 313 3.69 8.93 -17.26
C ALA A 313 2.98 9.10 -18.61
N GLY A 314 2.87 10.34 -19.10
CA GLY A 314 2.14 10.65 -20.34
C GLY A 314 0.65 10.29 -20.26
N GLY A 315 0.07 10.27 -19.06
CA GLY A 315 -1.31 9.86 -18.83
C GLY A 315 -1.55 8.34 -18.97
N ALA A 316 -0.50 7.52 -19.04
CA ALA A 316 -0.56 6.06 -18.94
C ALA A 316 0.07 5.57 -17.64
N ILE A 317 -0.28 4.35 -17.17
CA ILE A 317 0.34 3.77 -15.97
C ILE A 317 1.60 3.01 -16.40
N LYS A 318 2.75 3.46 -15.90
CA LYS A 318 4.06 2.85 -16.09
C LYS A 318 4.37 1.89 -14.95
N GLU A 319 4.98 0.76 -15.27
CA GLU A 319 5.45 -0.25 -14.33
C GLU A 319 6.98 -0.24 -14.29
N VAL A 320 7.54 -0.24 -13.08
CA VAL A 320 8.98 -0.40 -12.86
C VAL A 320 9.25 -1.47 -11.81
N LEU A 321 10.41 -2.11 -11.90
CA LEU A 321 10.88 -3.14 -10.99
C LEU A 321 12.24 -2.75 -10.43
N TYR A 322 12.39 -2.78 -9.11
CA TYR A 322 13.72 -2.78 -8.50
C TYR A 322 14.24 -4.22 -8.47
N ASP A 323 15.38 -4.52 -9.10
CA ASP A 323 15.90 -5.90 -9.20
C ASP A 323 16.83 -6.32 -8.04
N GLY A 324 16.92 -5.46 -7.00
CA GLY A 324 17.89 -5.59 -5.91
C GLY A 324 19.14 -4.74 -6.10
N THR A 325 19.39 -4.25 -7.33
CA THR A 325 20.57 -3.44 -7.67
C THR A 325 20.23 -2.14 -8.39
N LYS A 326 19.21 -2.15 -9.24
CA LYS A 326 18.79 -1.00 -10.05
C LYS A 326 17.30 -1.06 -10.35
N TRP A 327 16.77 0.04 -10.86
CA TRP A 327 15.42 0.05 -11.42
C TRP A 327 15.41 -0.36 -12.88
N VAL A 328 14.34 -1.06 -13.26
CA VAL A 328 14.10 -1.59 -14.59
C VAL A 328 12.73 -1.12 -15.03
N ASP A 329 12.67 -0.52 -16.22
CA ASP A 329 11.42 -0.17 -16.90
C ASP A 329 10.76 -1.44 -17.46
N LEU A 330 9.54 -1.73 -17.02
CA LEU A 330 8.75 -2.87 -17.50
C LEU A 330 7.68 -2.47 -18.52
N GLY A 331 7.63 -1.18 -18.89
CA GLY A 331 6.68 -0.64 -19.86
C GLY A 331 5.38 -0.16 -19.21
N PHE A 332 4.29 -0.21 -19.99
CA PHE A 332 3.01 0.36 -19.61
C PHE A 332 1.94 -0.72 -19.40
N ILE A 333 1.08 -0.49 -18.41
CA ILE A 333 -0.05 -1.36 -18.11
C ILE A 333 -1.17 -1.13 -19.13
N PRO A 334 -1.83 -2.19 -19.63
CA PRO A 334 -3.00 -2.05 -20.49
C PRO A 334 -4.12 -1.25 -19.81
N MET A 335 -4.55 -0.17 -20.44
CA MET A 335 -5.67 0.68 -20.00
C MET A 335 -6.73 0.79 -21.10
N PRO A 336 -7.98 1.18 -20.75
CA PRO A 336 -9.05 1.43 -21.73
C PRO A 336 -8.77 2.56 -22.72
#